data_AF-A0A925C335-F1
#
_entry.id   AF-A0A925C335-F1
#
_cell.length_a   1.000
_cell.length_b   1.000
_cell.length_c   1.000
_cell.angle_alpha   90.00
_cell.angle_beta   90.00
_cell.angle_gamma   90.00
#
_symmetry.space_group_name_H-M   'P 1'
#
loop_
_entity.id
_entity.type
_entity.pdbx_description
1 polymer ?
#
loop_
_entity_poly.entity_id
_entity_poly.type
_entity_poly.pdbx_seq_one_letter_code
_entity_poly.pdbx_strand_id
1 'polypeptide(L)'
;MTTGSSSGLTCVDDSSDCVAKRQRTLRYLVDDQDRAWVKAHAPAEAYASGVRLFALKSKKKDLTCDELAHGKNEADQAPGVLRSAGNLTPAQVSRGIMLASEVSRELGAEMKRRCRKA
;
A
#
# COMPACT_ATOMS: atom_id res chain seq x y z
N MET A 1 20.97 -0.74 1.53
CA MET A 1 20.69 -0.42 2.95
C MET A 1 19.39 0.36 3.00
N THR A 2 18.27 -0.29 3.33
CA THR A 2 17.00 0.40 3.57
C THR A 2 17.04 1.01 4.97
N THR A 3 17.19 2.33 5.02
CA THR A 3 17.13 3.13 6.24
C THR A 3 15.83 2.85 7.01
N GLY A 4 15.93 2.83 8.34
CA GLY A 4 14.95 2.21 9.27
C GLY A 4 13.47 2.63 9.12
N SER A 5 13.18 3.74 8.45
CA SER A 5 11.82 4.23 8.18
C SER A 5 11.02 3.35 7.21
N SER A 6 11.67 2.50 6.41
CA SER A 6 11.00 1.63 5.41
C SER A 6 10.92 0.16 5.84
N SER A 7 11.47 -0.19 7.01
CA SER A 7 11.60 -1.57 7.49
C SER A 7 10.26 -2.28 7.70
N GLY A 8 9.17 -1.55 7.92
CA GLY A 8 7.83 -2.13 8.01
C GLY A 8 7.21 -2.50 6.66
N LEU A 9 7.74 -2.02 5.53
CA LEU A 9 7.25 -2.42 4.21
C LEU A 9 7.49 -3.91 3.96
N THR A 10 8.66 -4.42 4.34
CA THR A 10 9.05 -5.80 4.05
C THR A 10 8.79 -6.77 5.20
N CYS A 11 8.20 -6.29 6.29
CA CYS A 11 7.93 -7.11 7.46
C CYS A 11 6.51 -7.69 7.39
N VAL A 12 6.41 -9.01 7.26
CA VAL A 12 5.16 -9.71 6.90
C VAL A 12 4.70 -10.77 7.91
N ASP A 13 5.48 -11.04 8.96
CA ASP A 13 5.08 -11.93 10.05
C ASP A 13 4.28 -11.18 11.14
N ASP A 14 3.65 -11.94 12.03
CA ASP A 14 2.78 -11.42 13.08
C ASP A 14 3.47 -11.28 14.45
N SER A 15 4.81 -11.28 14.48
CA SER A 15 5.55 -10.94 15.70
C SER A 15 5.27 -9.50 16.15
N SER A 16 5.34 -9.25 17.45
CA SER A 16 5.17 -7.90 18.03
C SER A 16 6.10 -6.87 17.39
N ASP A 17 7.35 -7.26 17.13
CA ASP A 17 8.35 -6.43 16.50
C ASP A 17 7.97 -6.04 15.07
N CYS A 18 7.45 -7.02 14.31
CA CYS A 18 7.04 -6.79 12.94
C CYS A 18 5.81 -5.88 12.87
N VAL A 19 4.82 -6.11 13.74
CA VAL A 19 3.65 -5.23 13.87
C VAL A 19 4.07 -3.81 14.24
N ALA A 20 4.99 -3.62 15.18
CA ALA A 20 5.49 -2.31 15.57
C ALA A 20 6.22 -1.60 14.41
N LYS A 21 7.03 -2.32 13.63
CA LYS A 21 7.70 -1.79 12.42
C LYS A 21 6.67 -1.35 11.37
N ARG A 22 5.65 -2.18 11.12
CA ARG A 22 4.55 -1.87 10.19
C ARG A 22 3.81 -0.59 10.60
N GLN A 23 3.42 -0.47 11.87
CA GLN A 23 2.74 0.71 12.39
C GLN A 23 3.59 1.99 12.28
N ARG A 24 4.88 1.94 12.64
CA ARG A 24 5.78 3.09 12.51
C ARG A 24 5.95 3.53 11.06
N THR A 25 6.14 2.57 10.15
CA THR A 25 6.30 2.84 8.72
C THR A 25 5.03 3.42 8.12
N LEU A 26 3.85 2.90 8.50
CA LEU A 26 2.57 3.46 8.08
C LEU A 26 2.42 4.93 8.50
N ARG A 27 2.72 5.25 9.77
CA ARG A 27 2.67 6.64 10.26
C ARG A 27 3.61 7.54 9.45
N TYR A 28 4.85 7.09 9.26
CA TYR A 28 5.83 7.82 8.44
C TYR A 28 5.31 8.15 7.03
N LEU A 29 4.69 7.19 6.33
CA LEU A 29 4.14 7.42 4.98
C LEU A 29 2.92 8.35 4.98
N VAL A 30 2.08 8.28 6.02
CA VAL A 30 0.87 9.13 6.15
C VAL A 30 1.24 10.57 6.49
N ASP A 31 2.28 10.76 7.32
CA ASP A 31 2.77 12.06 7.76
C ASP A 31 3.64 12.75 6.68
N ASP A 32 4.14 12.01 5.69
CA ASP A 32 4.88 12.54 4.54
C ASP A 32 3.98 13.43 3.66
N GLN A 33 4.29 14.73 3.63
CA GLN A 33 3.57 15.74 2.85
C GLN A 33 4.00 15.77 1.38
N ASP A 34 5.24 15.38 1.08
CA ASP A 34 5.76 15.33 -0.29
C ASP A 34 5.23 14.11 -1.04
N ARG A 35 4.88 13.04 -0.31
CA ARG A 35 4.25 11.82 -0.84
C ARG A 35 5.01 11.21 -2.02
N ALA A 36 6.31 11.45 -2.11
CA ALA A 36 7.16 10.90 -3.17
C ALA A 36 7.07 9.36 -3.22
N TRP A 37 6.78 8.73 -2.07
CA TRP A 37 6.52 7.31 -1.97
C TRP A 37 5.39 6.85 -2.90
N VAL A 38 4.33 7.63 -3.13
CA VAL A 38 3.15 7.21 -3.91
C VAL A 38 3.53 6.73 -5.32
N LYS A 39 4.53 7.35 -5.95
CA LYS A 39 5.00 6.95 -7.29
C LYS A 39 6.25 6.07 -7.26
N ALA A 40 6.83 5.84 -6.09
CA ALA A 40 7.99 4.97 -5.93
C ALA A 40 7.58 3.50 -6.06
N HIS A 41 8.47 2.69 -6.62
CA HIS A 41 8.28 1.25 -6.74
C HIS A 41 8.15 0.58 -5.36
N ALA A 42 7.09 -0.20 -5.18
CA ALA A 42 6.85 -0.98 -3.97
C ALA A 42 7.10 -2.48 -4.23
N PRO A 43 7.88 -3.18 -3.39
CA PRO A 43 8.08 -4.62 -3.51
C PRO A 43 6.83 -5.40 -3.08
N ALA A 44 6.73 -6.68 -3.42
CA ALA A 44 5.54 -7.51 -3.14
C ALA A 44 5.19 -7.56 -1.64
N GLU A 45 6.21 -7.58 -0.77
CA GLU A 45 6.08 -7.57 0.67
C GLU A 45 5.40 -6.31 1.19
N ALA A 46 5.52 -5.18 0.50
CA ALA A 46 4.86 -3.92 0.87
C ALA A 46 3.33 -4.02 0.77
N TYR A 47 2.83 -4.85 -0.16
CA TYR A 47 1.42 -5.19 -0.28
C TYR A 47 1.02 -6.24 0.76
N ALA A 48 1.86 -7.25 0.98
CA ALA A 48 1.59 -8.32 1.95
C ALA A 48 1.60 -7.85 3.41
N SER A 49 2.50 -6.92 3.77
CA SER A 49 2.55 -6.27 5.07
C SER A 49 1.35 -5.33 5.29
N GLY A 50 0.70 -4.92 4.20
CA GLY A 50 -0.44 -4.01 4.17
C GLY A 50 -0.07 -2.54 4.30
N VAL A 51 1.18 -2.21 4.67
CA VAL A 51 1.61 -0.84 4.97
C VAL A 51 1.39 0.10 3.78
N ARG A 52 1.79 -0.34 2.58
CA ARG A 52 1.64 0.46 1.35
C ARG A 52 0.17 0.76 1.02
N LEU A 53 -0.66 -0.28 1.08
CA LEU A 53 -2.08 -0.20 0.76
C LEU A 53 -2.85 0.63 1.79
N PHE A 54 -2.55 0.46 3.08
CA PHE A 54 -3.14 1.28 4.14
C PHE A 54 -2.72 2.75 4.04
N ALA A 55 -1.47 3.05 3.66
CA ALA A 55 -1.03 4.42 3.46
C ALA A 55 -1.83 5.10 2.32
N LEU A 56 -2.01 4.41 1.18
CA LEU A 56 -2.84 4.91 0.07
C LEU A 56 -4.28 5.17 0.52
N LYS A 57 -4.88 4.22 1.23
CA LYS A 57 -6.24 4.34 1.78
C LYS A 57 -6.38 5.51 2.76
N SER A 58 -5.44 5.67 3.69
CA SER A 58 -5.44 6.76 4.67
C SER A 58 -5.30 8.14 4.01
N LYS A 59 -4.44 8.25 2.99
CA LYS A 59 -4.17 9.52 2.30
C LYS A 59 -5.14 9.85 1.17
N LYS A 60 -6.11 8.98 0.85
CA LYS A 60 -6.97 9.14 -0.35
C LYS A 60 -7.62 10.52 -0.52
N LYS A 61 -7.94 11.21 0.58
CA LYS A 61 -8.53 12.56 0.53
C LYS A 61 -7.49 13.65 0.19
N ASP A 62 -6.24 13.41 0.53
CA ASP A 62 -5.11 14.34 0.32
C ASP A 62 -4.41 14.11 -1.02
N LEU A 63 -4.57 12.93 -1.62
CA LEU A 63 -3.97 12.61 -2.91
C LEU A 63 -4.45 13.58 -4.00
N THR A 64 -3.64 13.87 -4.99
CA THR A 64 -4.09 14.48 -6.24
C THR A 64 -4.89 13.47 -7.08
N CYS A 65 -5.59 13.92 -8.12
CA CYS A 65 -6.27 12.99 -9.04
C CYS A 65 -5.30 12.03 -9.73
N ASP A 66 -4.10 12.50 -10.07
CA ASP A 66 -3.04 11.67 -10.65
C ASP A 66 -2.51 10.63 -9.66
N GLU A 67 -2.31 11.03 -8.40
CA GLU A 67 -1.89 10.12 -7.33
C GLU A 67 -2.98 9.09 -6.99
N LEU A 68 -4.25 9.49 -7.01
CA LEU A 68 -5.37 8.56 -6.88
C LEU A 68 -5.41 7.55 -8.02
N ALA A 69 -5.25 8.01 -9.26
CA ALA A 69 -5.22 7.14 -10.43
C ALA A 69 -4.07 6.14 -10.32
N HIS A 70 -2.87 6.61 -9.95
CA HIS A 70 -1.71 5.77 -9.73
C HIS A 70 -1.94 4.74 -8.62
N GLY A 71 -2.37 5.18 -7.43
CA GLY A 71 -2.62 4.30 -6.29
C GLY A 71 -3.72 3.27 -6.55
N LYS A 72 -4.76 3.65 -7.31
CA LYS A 72 -5.80 2.70 -7.75
C LYS A 72 -5.20 1.64 -8.67
N ASN A 73 -4.43 2.06 -9.68
CA ASN A 73 -3.81 1.14 -10.63
C ASN A 73 -2.82 0.18 -9.92
N GLU A 74 -2.06 0.71 -8.96
CA GLU A 74 -1.17 -0.07 -8.10
C GLU A 74 -1.95 -1.14 -7.32
N ALA A 75 -3.05 -0.74 -6.66
CA ALA A 75 -3.90 -1.66 -5.91
C ALA A 75 -4.59 -2.72 -6.81
N ASP A 76 -4.97 -2.36 -8.04
CA ASP A 76 -5.52 -3.31 -9.02
C ASP A 76 -4.50 -4.36 -9.49
N GLN A 77 -3.23 -3.99 -9.58
CA GLN A 77 -2.14 -4.86 -10.03
C GLN A 77 -1.53 -5.71 -8.90
N ALA A 78 -1.65 -5.26 -7.65
CA ALA A 78 -1.08 -5.95 -6.48
C ALA A 78 -1.44 -7.45 -6.40
N PRO A 79 -2.66 -7.92 -6.74
CA PRO A 79 -2.96 -9.35 -6.78
C PRO A 79 -2.10 -10.18 -7.74
N GLY A 80 -1.67 -9.59 -8.87
CA GLY A 80 -0.74 -10.26 -9.80
C GLY A 80 0.63 -10.39 -9.16
N VAL A 81 1.15 -9.27 -8.63
CA VAL A 81 2.47 -9.20 -7.97
C VAL A 81 2.56 -10.18 -6.78
N LEU A 82 1.54 -10.20 -5.92
CA LEU A 82 1.48 -11.07 -4.76
C LEU A 82 1.47 -12.56 -5.14
N ARG A 83 0.75 -12.95 -6.20
CA ARG A 83 0.72 -14.35 -6.65
C ARG A 83 2.04 -14.80 -7.26
N SER A 84 2.80 -13.87 -7.86
CA SER A 84 4.13 -14.17 -8.41
C SER A 84 5.24 -14.16 -7.34
N ALA A 85 4.96 -13.75 -6.11
CA ALA A 85 5.96 -13.69 -5.05
C ALA A 85 6.27 -15.10 -4.50
N GLY A 86 7.49 -15.57 -4.72
CA GLY A 86 7.92 -16.92 -4.30
C GLY A 86 8.25 -17.05 -2.81
N ASN A 87 8.29 -15.94 -2.06
CA ASN A 87 8.72 -15.89 -0.66
C ASN A 87 7.59 -15.57 0.33
N LEU A 88 6.34 -15.52 -0.12
CA LEU A 88 5.18 -15.27 0.72
C LEU A 88 4.38 -16.54 0.96
N THR A 89 3.82 -16.69 2.15
CA THR A 89 2.89 -17.77 2.46
C THR A 89 1.54 -17.55 1.75
N PRO A 90 0.77 -18.61 1.46
CA PRO A 90 -0.57 -18.47 0.87
C PRO A 90 -1.50 -17.55 1.67
N ALA A 91 -1.38 -17.56 3.01
CA ALA A 91 -2.16 -16.70 3.89
C ALA A 91 -1.79 -15.21 3.75
N GLN A 92 -0.50 -14.88 3.65
CA GLN A 92 -0.04 -13.51 3.41
C GLN A 92 -0.50 -12.99 2.04
N VAL A 93 -0.39 -13.83 1.00
CA VAL A 93 -0.89 -13.52 -0.35
C VAL A 93 -2.40 -13.25 -0.32
N SER A 94 -3.18 -14.15 0.29
CA SER A 94 -4.64 -14.02 0.39
C SER A 94 -5.06 -12.73 1.09
N ARG A 95 -4.47 -12.42 2.25
CA ARG A 95 -4.76 -11.18 2.99
C ARG A 95 -4.39 -9.93 2.19
N GLY A 96 -3.22 -9.93 1.55
CA GLY A 96 -2.79 -8.82 0.69
C GLY A 96 -3.75 -8.58 -0.49
N ILE A 97 -4.25 -9.63 -1.13
CA ILE A 97 -5.21 -9.54 -2.25
C ILE A 97 -6.54 -8.95 -1.79
N MET A 98 -7.06 -9.41 -0.65
CA MET A 98 -8.32 -8.89 -0.09
C MET A 98 -8.21 -7.39 0.21
N LEU A 99 -7.11 -6.99 0.88
CA LEU A 99 -6.85 -5.60 1.19
C LEU A 99 -6.67 -4.76 -0.09
N ALA A 100 -5.91 -5.23 -1.06
CA ALA A 100 -5.70 -4.52 -2.32
C ALA A 100 -7.03 -4.26 -3.06
N SER A 101 -7.92 -5.26 -3.06
CA SER A 101 -9.25 -5.14 -3.67
C SER A 101 -10.14 -4.12 -2.95
N GLU A 102 -10.06 -4.03 -1.62
CA GLU A 102 -10.75 -3.01 -0.83
C GLU A 102 -10.20 -1.61 -1.14
N VAL A 103 -8.88 -1.45 -1.11
CA VAL A 103 -8.23 -0.16 -1.35
C VAL A 103 -8.50 0.34 -2.77
N SER A 104 -8.41 -0.52 -3.79
CA SER A 104 -8.76 -0.14 -5.17
C SER A 104 -10.19 0.40 -5.27
N ARG A 105 -11.17 -0.26 -4.62
CA ARG A 105 -12.55 0.21 -4.59
C ARG A 105 -12.70 1.56 -3.90
N GLU A 106 -12.03 1.77 -2.78
CA GLU A 106 -12.07 3.04 -2.06
C GLU A 106 -11.43 4.19 -2.83
N LEU A 107 -10.25 3.97 -3.43
CA LEU A 107 -9.59 4.98 -4.26
C LEU A 107 -10.43 5.28 -5.51
N GLY A 108 -11.01 4.26 -6.13
CA GLY A 108 -11.92 4.43 -7.26
C GLY A 108 -13.19 5.21 -6.90
N ALA A 109 -13.74 5.02 -5.70
CA ALA A 109 -14.87 5.81 -5.22
C ALA A 109 -14.47 7.27 -4.97
N GLU A 110 -13.30 7.51 -4.38
CA GLU A 110 -12.78 8.86 -4.15
C GLU A 110 -12.49 9.57 -5.48
N MET A 111 -11.89 8.88 -6.45
CA MET A 111 -11.70 9.40 -7.81
C MET A 111 -13.02 9.82 -8.44
N LYS A 112 -14.03 8.94 -8.45
CA LYS A 112 -15.36 9.25 -9.01
C LYS A 112 -16.01 10.46 -8.33
N ARG A 113 -15.75 10.66 -7.04
CA ARG A 113 -16.33 11.75 -6.26
C ARG A 113 -15.78 13.12 -6.66
N ARG A 114 -14.47 13.25 -6.93
CA ARG A 114 -13.82 14.56 -7.08
C ARG A 114 -13.00 14.77 -8.35
N CYS A 115 -12.59 13.71 -9.02
CA CYS A 115 -11.89 13.81 -10.29
C CYS A 115 -12.95 13.87 -11.40
N ARG A 116 -13.03 14.99 -12.11
CA ARG A 116 -13.77 15.04 -13.39
C ARG A 116 -13.21 13.91 -14.25
N LYS A 117 -14.09 13.08 -14.84
CA LYS A 117 -13.75 11.88 -15.64
C LYS A 117 -12.36 12.03 -16.26
N ALA A 118 -11.37 11.40 -15.63
CA ALA A 118 -10.08 11.16 -16.25
C ALA A 118 -10.29 10.16 -17.41
#